data_AF-A0A957SD46-F1
#
_entry.id   AF-A0A957SD46-F1
#
_cell.length_a   1.000
_cell.length_b   1.000
_cell.length_c   1.000
_cell.angle_alpha   90.00
_cell.angle_beta   90.00
_cell.angle_gamma   90.00
#
_symmetry.space_group_name_H-M   'P 1'
#
loop_
_entity.id
_entity.type
_entity.pdbx_description
1 polymer ?
#
loop_
_entity_poly.entity_id
_entity_poly.type
_entity_poly.pdbx_seq_one_letter_code
_entity_poly.pdbx_strand_id
1 'polypeptide(L)'
;MLPEALWRQQPLNELYEGDTLHSEGFIHCTGERQLLVRVANNFYRDNADPFVILCIDEDLVVADVQWDTVGFLQFPHIYGPLNLDAVVEVIRFPRLPDGQFVMPPEWESEDIVQ
;
A
#
# COMPACT_ATOMS: atom_id res chain seq x y z
N MET A 1 1.99 0.05 -0.18
CA MET A 1 3.00 1.14 -0.25
C MET A 1 4.26 0.60 -0.90
N LEU A 2 5.04 1.44 -1.55
CA LEU A 2 6.27 1.04 -2.25
C LEU A 2 7.18 2.26 -2.48
N PRO A 3 8.49 2.06 -2.73
CA PRO A 3 9.36 3.13 -3.21
C PRO A 3 8.78 3.81 -4.46
N GLU A 4 8.74 5.13 -4.45
CA GLU A 4 8.18 5.95 -5.53
C GLU A 4 8.85 5.63 -6.88
N ALA A 5 10.16 5.36 -6.86
CA ALA A 5 10.91 5.03 -8.05
C ALA A 5 10.43 3.73 -8.72
N LEU A 6 9.99 2.73 -7.95
CA LEU A 6 9.44 1.49 -8.50
C LEU A 6 8.09 1.76 -9.17
N TRP A 7 7.22 2.54 -8.52
CA TRP A 7 5.94 2.91 -9.12
C TRP A 7 6.11 3.71 -10.41
N ARG A 8 7.06 4.65 -10.45
CA ARG A 8 7.37 5.45 -11.65
C ARG A 8 7.86 4.62 -12.84
N GLN A 9 8.37 3.42 -12.59
CA GLN A 9 8.85 2.50 -13.62
C GLN A 9 7.78 1.53 -14.09
N GLN A 10 6.62 1.44 -13.40
CA GLN A 10 5.53 0.56 -13.80
C GLN A 10 5.01 0.95 -15.19
N PRO A 11 5.06 0.04 -16.18
CA PRO A 11 4.46 0.29 -17.49
C PRO A 11 2.95 0.39 -17.38
N LEU A 12 2.36 1.44 -17.97
CA LEU A 12 0.91 1.70 -17.90
C LEU A 12 0.07 0.64 -18.64
N ASN A 13 0.70 -0.17 -19.48
CA ASN A 13 0.08 -1.23 -20.28
C ASN A 13 0.35 -2.64 -19.72
N GLU A 14 0.90 -2.74 -18.51
CA GLU A 14 1.21 -3.99 -17.83
C GLU A 14 0.56 -4.01 -16.44
N LEU A 15 0.30 -5.21 -15.94
CA LEU A 15 -0.17 -5.40 -14.57
C LEU A 15 0.97 -5.17 -13.59
N TYR A 16 0.65 -4.69 -12.39
CA TYR A 16 1.63 -4.52 -11.32
C TYR A 16 1.79 -5.83 -10.55
N GLU A 17 2.98 -6.41 -10.57
CA GLU A 17 3.24 -7.71 -9.94
C GLU A 17 3.59 -7.60 -8.45
N GLY A 18 3.88 -6.41 -7.93
CA GLY A 18 4.36 -6.30 -6.54
C GLY A 18 5.76 -6.89 -6.34
N ASP A 19 6.29 -6.72 -5.13
CA ASP A 19 7.58 -7.28 -4.71
C ASP A 19 7.47 -8.72 -4.17
N THR A 20 6.26 -9.11 -3.74
CA THR A 20 6.00 -10.33 -2.95
C THR A 20 5.22 -11.40 -3.71
N LEU A 21 4.59 -11.07 -4.85
CA LEU A 21 3.80 -12.04 -5.62
C LEU A 21 4.61 -13.25 -6.06
N HIS A 22 5.83 -13.04 -6.57
CA HIS A 22 6.67 -14.14 -7.06
C HIS A 22 7.27 -14.99 -5.94
N SER A 23 7.55 -14.40 -4.77
CA SER A 23 8.18 -15.09 -3.65
C SER A 23 7.18 -15.75 -2.69
N GLU A 24 6.01 -15.14 -2.52
CA GLU A 24 5.02 -15.52 -1.50
C GLU A 24 3.67 -15.94 -2.10
N GLY A 25 3.40 -15.59 -3.35
CA GLY A 25 2.17 -15.94 -4.06
C GLY A 25 1.07 -14.89 -3.98
N PHE A 26 1.31 -13.76 -3.31
CA PHE A 26 0.36 -12.65 -3.18
C PHE A 26 1.06 -11.31 -2.92
N ILE A 27 0.34 -10.21 -3.17
CA ILE A 27 0.79 -8.84 -2.87
C ILE A 27 0.22 -8.41 -1.52
N HIS A 28 1.08 -7.97 -0.59
CA HIS A 28 0.62 -7.44 0.69
C HIS A 28 -0.10 -6.10 0.56
N CYS A 29 -1.28 -6.00 1.19
CA CYS A 29 -2.01 -4.76 1.36
C CYS A 29 -2.39 -4.56 2.84
N THR A 30 -2.90 -3.38 3.16
CA THR A 30 -3.43 -3.03 4.49
C THR A 30 -4.78 -2.37 4.32
N GLY A 31 -5.80 -2.83 5.07
CA GLY A 31 -7.15 -2.26 5.01
C GLY A 31 -7.33 -0.95 5.80
N GLU A 32 -6.45 -0.68 6.77
CA GLU A 32 -6.59 0.48 7.66
C GLU A 32 -5.39 1.44 7.54
N ARG A 33 -5.67 2.75 7.44
CA ARG A 33 -4.64 3.80 7.33
C ARG A 33 -3.65 3.78 8.49
N GLN A 34 -4.14 3.57 9.72
CA GLN A 34 -3.29 3.52 10.93
C GLN A 34 -2.41 2.27 10.95
N LEU A 35 -2.95 1.13 10.50
CA LEU A 35 -2.19 -0.11 10.38
C LEU A 35 -1.09 0.03 9.33
N LEU A 36 -1.36 0.68 8.19
CA LEU A 36 -0.37 1.01 7.17
C LEU A 36 0.83 1.79 7.77
N VAL A 37 0.56 2.85 8.54
CA VAL A 37 1.62 3.65 9.20
C VAL A 37 2.43 2.79 10.17
N ARG A 38 1.78 1.88 10.91
CA ARG A 38 2.47 0.96 11.82
C ARG A 38 3.36 -0.04 11.08
N VAL A 39 2.86 -0.63 9.98
CA VAL A 39 3.62 -1.55 9.12
C VAL A 39 4.84 -0.82 8.53
N ALA A 40 4.63 0.37 7.97
CA ALA A 40 5.69 1.19 7.39
C ALA A 40 6.83 1.45 8.39
N ASN A 41 6.47 1.85 9.61
CA ASN A 41 7.46 2.13 10.66
C ASN A 41 8.15 0.89 11.23
N ASN A 42 7.52 -0.28 11.18
CA ASN A 42 8.10 -1.52 11.68
C ASN A 42 9.09 -2.15 10.70
N PHE A 43 8.82 -2.06 9.39
CA PHE A 43 9.57 -2.81 8.38
C PHE A 43 10.39 -1.93 7.43
N TYR A 44 10.01 -0.66 7.26
CA TYR A 44 10.58 0.21 6.21
C TYR A 44 11.21 1.50 6.75
N ARG A 45 11.20 1.75 8.07
CA ARG A 45 11.70 3.00 8.67
C ARG A 45 13.13 3.36 8.22
N ASP A 46 14.01 2.37 8.15
CA ASP A 46 15.42 2.55 7.82
C ASP A 46 15.67 2.67 6.30
N ASN A 47 14.66 2.42 5.45
CA ASN A 47 14.77 2.66 4.03
C ASN A 47 14.66 4.17 3.76
N ALA A 48 15.72 4.78 3.23
CA ALA A 48 15.81 6.21 2.98
C ALA A 48 15.02 6.69 1.74
N ASP A 49 14.54 5.79 0.88
CA ASP A 49 13.86 6.14 -0.35
C ASP A 49 12.54 6.91 -0.10
N PRO A 50 12.09 7.73 -1.06
CA PRO A 50 10.71 8.25 -1.08
C PRO A 50 9.73 7.10 -1.32
N PHE A 51 8.61 7.11 -0.62
CA PHE A 51 7.53 6.11 -0.77
C PHE A 51 6.23 6.76 -1.22
N VAL A 52 5.43 5.96 -1.92
CA VAL A 52 4.04 6.27 -2.23
C VAL A 52 3.12 5.18 -1.70
N ILE A 53 1.86 5.56 -1.51
CA ILE A 53 0.75 4.67 -1.20
C ILE A 53 -0.09 4.55 -2.47
N LEU A 54 -0.36 3.32 -2.87
CA LEU A 54 -1.37 3.04 -3.88
C LEU A 54 -2.69 2.82 -3.15
N CYS A 55 -3.67 3.68 -3.41
CA CYS A 55 -5.03 3.49 -2.93
C CYS A 55 -5.74 2.60 -3.95
N ILE A 56 -6.13 1.41 -3.49
CA ILE A 56 -6.71 0.37 -4.33
C ILE A 56 -8.19 0.26 -3.97
N ASP A 57 -9.05 0.35 -4.97
CA ASP A 57 -10.46 -0.02 -4.83
C ASP A 57 -10.58 -1.54 -4.98
N GLU A 58 -10.91 -2.22 -3.89
CA GLU A 58 -11.00 -3.68 -3.83
C GLU A 58 -12.04 -4.24 -4.82
N ASP A 59 -13.13 -3.51 -5.07
CA ASP A 59 -14.20 -3.94 -5.99
C ASP A 59 -13.76 -3.90 -7.47
N LEU A 60 -12.68 -3.18 -7.77
CA LEU A 60 -12.10 -3.10 -9.11
C LEU A 60 -10.96 -4.10 -9.34
N VAL A 61 -10.51 -4.81 -8.30
CA VAL A 61 -9.42 -5.78 -8.42
C VAL A 61 -9.90 -7.02 -9.18
N VAL A 62 -9.21 -7.37 -10.26
CA VAL A 62 -9.52 -8.53 -11.10
C VAL A 62 -9.02 -9.84 -10.46
N ALA A 63 -7.88 -9.78 -9.78
CA ALA A 63 -7.33 -10.90 -9.03
C ALA A 63 -8.15 -11.18 -7.76
N ASP A 64 -8.00 -12.37 -7.20
CA ASP A 64 -8.68 -12.72 -5.94
C ASP A 64 -8.08 -11.93 -4.78
N VAL A 65 -8.94 -11.32 -3.96
CA VAL A 65 -8.53 -10.61 -2.74
C VAL A 65 -9.05 -11.39 -1.54
N GLN A 66 -8.14 -11.79 -0.66
CA GLN A 66 -8.50 -12.50 0.57
C GLN A 66 -8.03 -11.72 1.79
N TRP A 67 -8.87 -11.70 2.81
CA TRP A 67 -8.57 -11.09 4.10
C TRP A 67 -7.99 -12.14 5.05
N ASP A 68 -6.68 -12.29 5.01
CA ASP A 68 -5.97 -13.30 5.80
C ASP A 68 -5.71 -12.82 7.23
N THR A 69 -5.83 -13.75 8.18
CA THR A 69 -5.54 -13.46 9.59
C THR A 69 -4.05 -13.66 9.88
N VAL A 70 -3.37 -12.58 10.24
CA VAL A 70 -1.97 -12.58 10.70
C VAL A 70 -1.94 -12.19 12.18
N GLY A 71 -1.75 -13.19 13.05
CA GLY A 71 -1.90 -13.01 14.49
C GLY A 71 -3.35 -12.75 14.87
N PHE A 72 -3.67 -11.51 15.23
CA PHE A 72 -5.03 -11.07 15.61
C PHE A 72 -5.58 -9.98 14.67
N LEU A 73 -4.85 -9.66 13.60
CA LEU A 73 -5.22 -8.63 12.63
C LEU A 73 -5.57 -9.29 11.30
N GLN A 74 -6.40 -8.63 10.51
CA GLN A 74 -6.69 -9.04 9.13
C GLN A 74 -5.95 -8.14 8.15
N PHE A 75 -5.40 -8.74 7.10
CA PHE A 75 -4.71 -8.06 6.03
C PHE A 75 -5.29 -8.53 4.69
N PRO A 76 -5.69 -7.60 3.81
CA PRO A 76 -6.01 -7.96 2.45
C PRO A 76 -4.72 -8.38 1.72
N HIS A 77 -4.79 -9.50 1.02
CA HIS A 77 -3.77 -9.99 0.13
C HIS A 77 -4.36 -10.17 -1.26
N ILE A 78 -3.65 -9.68 -2.28
CA ILE A 78 -4.06 -9.83 -3.68
C ILE A 78 -3.33 -11.05 -4.24
N TYR A 79 -4.06 -12.12 -4.53
CA TYR A 79 -3.54 -13.39 -5.03
C TYR A 79 -3.42 -13.38 -6.56
N GLY A 80 -2.63 -12.44 -7.07
CA GLY A 80 -2.39 -12.25 -8.49
C GLY A 80 -1.82 -10.87 -8.81
N PRO A 81 -1.48 -10.62 -10.07
CA PRO A 81 -1.02 -9.31 -10.50
C PRO A 81 -2.16 -8.28 -10.46
N LEU A 82 -1.86 -7.06 -10.04
CA LEU A 82 -2.81 -5.97 -9.87
C LEU A 82 -3.05 -5.24 -11.18
N ASN A 83 -4.32 -5.12 -11.59
CA ASN A 83 -4.74 -4.24 -12.68
C ASN A 83 -4.67 -2.77 -12.27
N LEU A 84 -4.07 -1.92 -13.13
CA LEU A 84 -3.75 -0.53 -12.76
C LEU A 84 -4.99 0.37 -12.65
N ASP A 85 -6.11 0.00 -13.26
CA ASP A 85 -7.40 0.68 -13.13
C ASP A 85 -8.07 0.45 -11.76
N ALA A 86 -7.62 -0.52 -10.96
CA ALA A 86 -8.00 -0.62 -9.55
C ALA A 86 -7.23 0.38 -8.65
N VAL A 87 -6.14 0.99 -9.14
CA VAL A 87 -5.40 2.03 -8.40
C VAL A 87 -6.08 3.38 -8.63
N VAL A 88 -6.95 3.76 -7.70
CA VAL A 88 -7.77 4.98 -7.81
C VAL A 88 -7.04 6.25 -7.40
N GLU A 89 -5.98 6.12 -6.59
CA GLU A 89 -5.18 7.26 -6.16
C GLU A 89 -3.75 6.83 -5.82
N VAL A 90 -2.79 7.74 -6.03
CA VAL A 90 -1.40 7.57 -5.62
C VAL A 90 -0.99 8.73 -4.74
N ILE A 91 -0.72 8.43 -3.48
CA ILE A 91 -0.45 9.42 -2.43
C ILE A 91 1.00 9.36 -2.02
N ARG A 92 1.63 10.52 -1.76
CA ARG A 92 2.96 10.54 -1.18
C ARG A 92 2.89 10.03 0.26
N PHE A 93 3.79 9.15 0.67
CA PHE A 93 3.88 8.72 2.07
C PHE A 93 4.94 9.57 2.80
N PRO A 94 4.54 10.61 3.56
CA PRO A 94 5.50 11.49 4.20
C PRO A 94 6.32 10.77 5.28
N ARG A 95 7.57 11.20 5.39
CA ARG A 95 8.52 10.74 6.40
C ARG A 95 9.17 11.92 7.10
N LEU A 96 9.37 11.79 8.40
CA LEU A 96 10.11 12.73 9.23
C LEU A 96 11.63 12.55 9.03
N PRO A 97 12.47 13.53 9.46
CA PRO A 97 13.93 13.43 9.34
C PRO A 97 14.56 12.21 10.02
N ASP A 98 13.89 11.61 10.99
CA ASP A 98 14.33 10.38 11.69
C ASP A 98 13.83 9.09 11.01
N GLY A 99 13.28 9.21 9.80
CA GLY A 99 12.77 8.11 8.98
C GLY A 99 11.36 7.65 9.32
N GLN A 100 10.74 8.19 10.38
CA GLN A 100 9.38 7.81 10.77
C GLN A 100 8.36 8.19 9.69
N PHE A 101 7.57 7.20 9.25
CA PHE A 101 6.40 7.43 8.40
C PHE A 101 5.27 8.03 9.21
N VAL A 102 4.61 9.05 8.65
CA VAL A 102 3.46 9.74 9.26
C VAL A 102 2.27 9.73 8.33
N MET A 103 1.08 9.97 8.87
CA MET A 103 -0.15 10.04 8.08
C MET A 103 0.00 11.10 6.98
N PRO A 104 -0.37 10.80 5.72
CA PRO A 104 -0.51 11.82 4.68
C PRO A 104 -1.49 12.91 5.14
N PRO A 105 -1.16 14.20 4.99
CA PRO A 105 -2.05 15.30 5.41
C PRO A 105 -3.41 15.28 4.70
N GLU A 106 -3.47 14.76 3.47
CA GLU A 106 -4.70 14.53 2.71
C GLU A 106 -5.65 13.52 3.35
N TRP A 107 -5.18 12.67 4.28
CA TRP A 107 -5.99 11.72 5.02
C TRP A 107 -6.39 12.19 6.42
N GLU A 108 -5.92 13.35 6.87
CA GLU A 108 -6.26 13.89 8.19
C GLU A 108 -7.64 14.60 8.22
N SER A 109 -8.29 14.83 7.06
CA SER A 109 -9.55 15.57 6.99
C SER A 109 -10.81 14.70 6.83
N GLU A 110 -11.13 13.83 7.80
CA GLU A 110 -12.49 13.26 7.95
C GLU A 110 -13.02 13.25 9.40
N ASP A 111 -12.45 14.04 10.31
CA ASP A 111 -12.98 14.21 11.68
C ASP A 111 -13.74 15.54 11.86
N ILE A 112 -14.71 15.85 11.02
CA ILE A 112 -15.84 16.73 11.39
C ILE A 112 -17.11 16.30 10.63
N VAL A 113 -17.87 15.33 11.14
CA VAL A 113 -19.33 15.42 11.38
C VAL A 113 -19.71 14.35 12.42
N GLN A 114 -20.08 14.78 13.63
CA GLN A 114 -21.12 14.12 14.43
C GLN A 114 -22.36 15.00 14.39
#